data_AF-A0A3Q9C982-F1
#
_entry.id   AF-A0A3Q9C982-F1
#
_cell.length_a   1.000
_cell.length_b   1.000
_cell.length_c   1.000
_cell.angle_alpha   90.00
_cell.angle_beta   90.00
_cell.angle_gamma   90.00
#
_symmetry.space_group_name_H-M   'P 1'
#
loop_
_entity.id
_entity.type
_entity.pdbx_description
1 polymer ?
#
loop_
_entity_poly.entity_id
_entity_poly.type
_entity_poly.pdbx_seq_one_letter_code
_entity_poly.pdbx_strand_id
1 'polypeptide(L)'
;MNSIVFGQFSVTLVDRHGARLAHLPMRTPALPSPRRAHAAALAQPALWGRDDELALIRVAARAQSAVEFTGPCGTGKTALLKNAAAAGGGVYLRVGGTMLSDLLQDLMGQF
;
A
#
# COMPACT_ATOMS: atom_id res chain seq x y z
N MET A 1 -28.95 -27.66 17.17
CA MET A 1 -29.01 -27.74 15.69
C MET A 1 -27.59 -27.51 15.21
N ASN A 2 -26.91 -28.56 14.74
CA ASN A 2 -25.47 -28.52 14.47
C ASN A 2 -25.24 -28.34 12.97
N SER A 3 -24.53 -27.27 12.61
CA SER A 3 -24.12 -26.96 11.24
C SER A 3 -22.61 -27.06 11.14
N ILE A 4 -22.13 -27.82 10.17
CA ILE A 4 -20.70 -27.96 9.85
C ILE A 4 -20.48 -27.30 8.51
N VAL A 5 -19.56 -26.35 8.46
CA VAL A 5 -19.12 -25.71 7.21
C VAL A 5 -17.80 -26.33 6.79
N PHE A 6 -17.76 -26.92 5.61
CA PHE A 6 -16.56 -27.52 5.02
C PHE A 6 -16.38 -27.01 3.58
N GLY A 7 -15.40 -26.12 3.39
CA GLY A 7 -15.14 -25.48 2.10
C GLY A 7 -16.35 -24.71 1.58
N GLN A 8 -16.87 -25.12 0.43
CA GLN A 8 -18.04 -24.53 -0.22
C GLN A 8 -19.38 -25.12 0.25
N PHE A 9 -19.38 -26.04 1.20
CA PHE A 9 -20.58 -26.74 1.62
C PHE A 9 -20.90 -26.44 3.08
N SER A 10 -22.16 -26.12 3.35
CA SER A 10 -22.74 -26.15 4.70
C SER A 10 -23.61 -27.40 4.82
N VAL A 11 -23.32 -28.22 5.83
CA VAL A 11 -24.11 -29.39 6.18
C VAL A 11 -24.86 -29.08 7.46
N THR A 12 -26.17 -29.05 7.41
CA THR A 12 -27.03 -28.88 8.58
C THR A 12 -27.69 -30.21 8.89
N LEU A 13 -27.47 -30.76 10.09
CA LEU A 13 -28.16 -31.98 10.52
C LEU A 13 -29.63 -31.63 10.80
N VAL A 14 -30.54 -32.29 10.08
CA VAL A 14 -31.99 -32.14 10.22
C VAL A 14 -32.52 -33.43 10.85
N ASP A 15 -32.94 -33.32 12.11
CA ASP A 15 -33.49 -34.40 12.93
C ASP A 15 -32.64 -35.68 13.01
N ARG A 16 -33.23 -36.78 13.51
CA ARG A 16 -32.48 -37.99 13.87
C ARG A 16 -31.85 -38.72 12.66
N HIS A 17 -32.28 -38.46 11.43
CA HIS A 17 -31.89 -39.26 10.24
C HIS A 17 -31.63 -38.46 8.95
N GLY A 18 -31.28 -37.17 9.01
CA GLY A 18 -31.07 -36.38 7.79
C GLY A 18 -29.95 -35.34 7.86
N ALA A 19 -29.34 -35.04 6.72
CA ALA A 19 -28.41 -33.92 6.56
C ALA A 19 -28.80 -33.10 5.33
N ARG A 20 -28.96 -31.79 5.51
CA ARG A 20 -29.17 -30.84 4.41
C ARG A 20 -27.82 -30.28 3.98
N LEU A 21 -27.43 -30.56 2.75
CA LEU A 21 -26.28 -29.95 2.09
C LEU A 21 -26.71 -28.67 1.37
N ALA A 22 -26.03 -27.57 1.65
CA ALA A 22 -26.19 -26.31 0.94
C ALA A 22 -24.84 -25.88 0.34
N HIS A 23 -24.83 -25.56 -0.94
CA HIS A 23 -23.67 -24.99 -1.60
C HIS A 23 -23.61 -23.48 -1.31
N LEU A 24 -22.55 -23.05 -0.64
CA LEU A 24 -22.28 -21.64 -0.38
C LEU A 24 -21.63 -21.02 -1.62
N PRO A 25 -22.13 -19.90 -2.13
CA PRO A 25 -21.45 -19.19 -3.21
C PRO A 25 -20.06 -18.77 -2.71
N MET A 26 -19.00 -19.22 -3.39
CA MET A 26 -17.66 -18.72 -3.12
C MET A 26 -17.68 -17.21 -3.30
N ARG A 27 -17.35 -16.47 -2.24
CA ARG A 27 -16.79 -15.13 -2.43
C ARG A 27 -15.49 -15.36 -3.17
N THR A 28 -15.50 -15.10 -4.47
CA THR A 28 -14.26 -14.98 -5.23
C THR A 28 -13.42 -13.94 -4.49
N PRO A 29 -12.21 -14.29 -4.02
CA PRO A 29 -11.29 -13.26 -3.58
C PRO A 29 -11.16 -12.29 -4.74
N ALA A 30 -11.41 -11.01 -4.49
CA ALA A 30 -11.30 -9.98 -5.50
C ALA A 30 -9.95 -10.18 -6.20
N LEU A 31 -9.98 -10.30 -7.53
CA LEU A 31 -8.76 -10.39 -8.32
C LEU A 31 -7.81 -9.28 -7.84
N PRO A 32 -6.53 -9.59 -7.53
CA PRO A 32 -5.59 -8.57 -7.12
C PRO A 32 -5.61 -7.48 -8.20
N SER A 33 -5.87 -6.24 -7.77
CA SER A 33 -5.89 -5.09 -8.66
C SER A 33 -4.59 -5.08 -9.46
N PRO A 34 -4.62 -4.80 -10.78
CA PRO A 34 -3.40 -4.72 -11.56
C PRO A 34 -2.44 -3.73 -10.88
N ARG A 35 -1.26 -4.25 -10.51
CA ARG A 35 -0.19 -3.46 -9.90
C ARG A 35 -0.04 -2.17 -10.71
N ARG A 36 -0.25 -1.02 -10.06
CA ARG A 36 0.32 0.22 -10.59
C ARG A 36 1.81 0.07 -10.41
N ALA A 37 2.49 -0.42 -11.45
CA ALA A 37 3.94 -0.40 -11.53
C ALA A 37 4.38 0.98 -11.03
N HIS A 38 5.18 1.00 -9.97
CA HIS A 38 5.78 2.23 -9.51
C HIS A 38 6.56 2.75 -10.72
N ALA A 39 6.08 3.85 -11.30
CA ALA A 39 6.58 4.35 -12.57
C ALA A 39 8.10 4.41 -12.50
N ALA A 40 8.75 3.58 -13.32
CA ALA A 40 10.20 3.50 -13.44
C ALA A 40 10.75 4.91 -13.47
N ALA A 41 11.70 5.21 -12.59
CA ALA A 41 12.39 6.48 -12.38
C ALA A 41 12.05 7.55 -13.44
N LEU A 42 10.86 8.15 -13.33
CA LEU A 42 10.48 9.25 -14.20
C LEU A 42 11.47 10.37 -13.90
N ALA A 43 12.00 10.98 -14.96
CA ALA A 43 12.89 12.14 -14.86
C ALA A 43 12.36 13.07 -13.77
N GLN A 44 13.21 13.37 -12.79
CA GLN A 44 12.78 14.07 -11.59
C GLN A 44 12.19 15.42 -12.02
N PRO A 45 10.93 15.72 -11.67
CA PRO A 45 10.33 16.98 -12.05
C PRO A 45 11.15 18.11 -11.43
N ALA A 46 11.51 19.09 -12.26
CA ALA A 46 12.26 20.26 -11.79
C ALA A 46 11.48 20.93 -10.66
N LEU A 47 12.11 21.05 -9.49
CA LEU A 47 11.57 21.79 -8.35
C LEU A 47 12.13 23.20 -8.40
N TRP A 48 11.25 24.18 -8.47
CA TRP A 48 11.62 25.58 -8.53
C TRP A 48 11.23 26.24 -7.20
N GLY A 49 12.18 26.90 -6.55
CA GLY A 49 11.93 27.68 -5.33
C GLY A 49 11.51 26.86 -4.10
N ARG A 50 11.99 25.61 -3.98
CA ARG A 50 11.74 24.74 -2.81
C ARG A 50 13.02 24.25 -2.11
N ASP A 51 14.06 25.06 -2.21
CA ASP A 51 15.38 24.72 -1.66
C ASP A 51 15.36 24.66 -0.13
N ASP A 52 14.56 25.51 0.51
CA ASP A 52 14.41 25.55 1.97
C ASP A 52 13.74 24.27 2.48
N GLU A 53 12.67 23.79 1.84
CA GLU A 53 12.05 22.52 2.24
C GLU A 53 12.96 21.33 1.99
N LEU A 54 13.73 21.33 0.90
CA LEU A 54 14.74 20.29 0.66
C LEU A 54 15.85 20.31 1.73
N ALA A 55 16.30 21.50 2.15
CA ALA A 55 17.27 21.65 3.22
C ALA A 55 16.72 21.10 4.55
N LEU A 56 15.46 21.40 4.86
CA LEU A 56 14.78 20.88 6.05
C LEU A 56 14.71 19.35 6.04
N ILE A 57 14.34 18.73 4.91
CA ILE A 57 14.33 17.26 4.77
C ILE A 57 15.73 16.68 5.03
N ARG A 58 16.78 17.30 4.47
CA ARG A 58 18.17 16.83 4.65
C ARG A 58 18.61 16.90 6.11
N VAL A 59 18.29 17.99 6.80
CA VAL A 59 18.61 18.15 8.23
C VAL A 59 17.88 17.10 9.06
N ALA A 60 16.58 16.91 8.83
CA ALA A 60 15.81 15.91 9.56
C ALA A 60 16.25 14.47 9.28
N ALA A 61 16.61 14.15 8.03
CA ALA A 61 17.15 12.83 7.68
C ALA A 61 18.47 12.54 8.42
N ARG A 62 19.37 13.53 8.53
CA ARG A 62 20.60 13.41 9.32
C ARG A 62 20.33 13.25 10.81
N ALA A 63 19.30 13.94 11.31
CA ALA A 63 18.86 13.85 12.70
C ALA A 63 18.00 12.61 13.00
N GLN A 64 17.71 11.76 11.99
CA GLN A 64 16.77 10.63 12.10
C GLN A 64 15.40 11.05 12.66
N SER A 65 14.96 12.26 12.34
CA SER A 65 13.69 12.83 12.80
C SER A 65 12.62 12.72 11.73
N ALA A 66 11.38 12.53 12.16
CA ALA A 66 10.22 12.65 11.30
C ALA A 66 9.94 14.13 10.95
N VAL A 67 9.43 14.35 9.73
CA VAL A 67 8.94 15.66 9.26
C VAL A 67 7.60 15.46 8.58
N GLU A 68 6.64 16.29 8.92
CA GLU A 68 5.33 16.33 8.28
C GLU A 68 5.28 17.42 7.20
N PHE A 69 4.72 17.08 6.04
CA PHE A 69 4.49 18.03 4.93
C PHE A 69 3.00 18.18 4.67
N THR A 70 2.44 19.34 5.03
CA THR A 70 1.03 19.67 4.81
C THR A 70 0.86 20.74 3.73
N GLY A 71 -0.29 20.74 3.07
CA GLY A 71 -0.67 21.81 2.14
C GLY A 71 -1.75 21.35 1.15
N PRO A 72 -2.26 22.26 0.32
CA PRO A 72 -3.30 21.95 -0.67
C PRO A 72 -2.91 20.82 -1.64
N CYS A 73 -3.90 20.17 -2.25
CA CYS A 73 -3.64 19.23 -3.34
C CYS A 73 -2.99 19.97 -4.53
N GLY A 74 -2.12 19.29 -5.28
CA GLY A 74 -1.47 19.87 -6.46
C GLY A 74 -0.26 20.76 -6.19
N THR A 75 0.11 21.05 -4.94
CA THR A 75 1.27 21.91 -4.62
C THR A 75 2.64 21.26 -4.82
N GLY A 76 2.69 20.00 -5.27
CA GLY A 76 3.93 19.32 -5.57
C GLY A 76 4.59 18.59 -4.39
N LYS A 77 3.90 18.36 -3.26
CA LYS A 77 4.45 17.59 -2.11
C LYS A 77 5.05 16.23 -2.51
N THR A 78 4.35 15.47 -3.34
CA THR A 78 4.86 14.18 -3.84
C THR A 78 6.11 14.35 -4.71
N ALA A 79 6.18 15.41 -5.50
CA ALA A 79 7.35 15.72 -6.32
C ALA A 79 8.55 16.14 -5.45
N LEU A 80 8.30 16.92 -4.39
CA LEU A 80 9.29 17.29 -3.39
C LEU A 80 9.92 16.06 -2.73
N LEU A 81 9.10 15.16 -2.20
CA LEU A 81 9.57 13.96 -1.50
C LEU A 81 10.34 13.01 -2.42
N LYS A 82 9.89 12.84 -3.68
CA LYS A 82 10.60 12.01 -4.66
C LYS A 82 11.98 12.58 -5.02
N ASN A 83 12.09 13.88 -5.21
CA ASN A 83 13.37 14.55 -5.44
C ASN A 83 14.29 14.43 -4.22
N ALA A 84 13.75 14.64 -3.02
CA ALA A 84 14.53 14.54 -1.79
C ALA A 84 15.10 13.13 -1.58
N ALA A 85 14.30 12.10 -1.83
CA ALA A 85 14.73 10.71 -1.79
C ALA A 85 15.86 10.46 -2.80
N ALA A 86 15.68 10.84 -4.06
CA ALA A 86 16.66 10.58 -5.09
C ALA A 86 17.97 11.39 -4.92
N ALA A 87 17.91 12.63 -4.43
CA ALA A 87 19.09 13.44 -4.13
C ALA A 87 19.82 12.97 -2.86
N GLY A 88 19.10 12.40 -1.90
CA GLY A 88 19.63 11.94 -0.61
C GLY A 88 20.05 10.47 -0.57
N GLY A 89 19.92 9.73 -1.69
CA GLY A 89 20.13 8.28 -1.70
C GLY A 89 19.11 7.50 -0.87
N GLY A 90 17.94 8.11 -0.62
CA GLY A 90 16.83 7.50 0.10
C GLY A 90 15.79 6.91 -0.86
N VAL A 91 14.86 6.16 -0.29
CA VAL A 91 13.76 5.52 -1.03
C VAL A 91 12.46 6.26 -0.75
N TYR A 92 11.71 6.58 -1.80
CA TYR A 92 10.35 7.07 -1.67
C TYR A 92 9.37 5.89 -1.63
N LEU A 93 8.64 5.73 -0.53
CA LEU A 93 7.60 4.71 -0.38
C LEU A 93 6.24 5.37 -0.17
N ARG A 94 5.24 4.95 -0.95
CA ARG A 94 3.84 5.36 -0.75
C ARG A 94 3.13 4.33 0.11
N VAL A 95 2.80 4.71 1.34
CA VAL A 95 2.10 3.83 2.30
C VAL A 95 0.57 3.99 2.23
N GLY A 96 0.09 5.21 1.98
CA GLY A 96 -1.34 5.52 1.95
C GLY A 96 -2.07 4.92 0.73
N GLY A 97 -2.98 3.98 1.00
CA GLY A 97 -3.82 3.32 -0.01
C GLY A 97 -3.21 2.06 -0.63
N THR A 98 -2.13 1.55 -0.06
CA THR A 98 -1.38 0.37 -0.55
C THR A 98 -1.62 -0.82 0.38
N MET A 99 -1.78 -2.02 -0.18
CA MET A 99 -1.85 -3.24 0.65
C MET A 99 -0.50 -3.49 1.32
N LEU A 100 -0.50 -4.07 2.53
CA LEU A 100 0.72 -4.37 3.27
C LEU A 100 1.67 -5.28 2.47
N SER A 101 1.13 -6.27 1.76
CA SER A 101 1.92 -7.16 0.90
C SER A 101 2.68 -6.41 -0.19
N ASP A 102 2.03 -5.41 -0.79
CA ASP A 102 2.61 -4.62 -1.87
C ASP A 102 3.67 -3.67 -1.32
N LEU A 103 3.42 -3.06 -0.16
CA LEU A 103 4.40 -2.23 0.55
C LEU A 103 5.67 -3.02 0.91
N LEU A 104 5.52 -4.24 1.40
CA LEU A 104 6.66 -5.10 1.75
C LEU A 104 7.45 -5.51 0.50
N GLN A 105 6.77 -5.76 -0.62
CA GLN A 105 7.44 -6.02 -1.89
C GLN A 105 8.19 -4.78 -2.41
N ASP A 106 7.60 -3.60 -2.31
CA ASP A 106 8.25 -2.33 -2.68
C ASP A 106 9.48 -2.06 -1.82
N LEU A 107 9.42 -2.36 -0.52
CA LEU A 107 10.55 -2.24 0.39
C LEU A 107 11.68 -3.21 0.01
N MET A 108 11.34 -4.47 -0.25
CA MET A 108 12.30 -5.51 -0.64
C MET A 108 12.96 -5.24 -2.00
N GLY A 109 12.27 -4.58 -2.94
CA GLY A 109 12.83 -4.24 -4.25
C GLY A 109 13.87 -3.10 -4.23
N GLN A 110 14.14 -2.49 -3.07
CA GLN A 110 14.99 -1.31 -2.94
C GLN A 110 16.30 -1.61 -2.16
N PHE A 111 16.47 -2.84 -1.68
CA PHE A 111 17.68 -3.37 -1.03
C PHE A 111 18.30 -4.46 -1.90
#